data_AF-A0A180F6L6-F1
#
_entry.id   AF-A0A180F6L6-F1
#
_cell.length_a   1.000
_cell.length_b   1.000
_cell.length_c   1.000
_cell.angle_alpha   90.00
_cell.angle_beta   90.00
_cell.angle_gamma   90.00
#
_symmetry.space_group_name_H-M   'P 1'
#
loop_
_entity.id
_entity.type
_entity.pdbx_description
1 polymer ?
#
loop_
_entity_poly.entity_id
_entity_poly.type
_entity_poly.pdbx_seq_one_letter_code
_entity_poly.pdbx_strand_id
1 'polypeptide(L)'
;MIGGSLIVLVFLFIVRLFYLQIIENDYKVWADSNAFLKRTLYPSRGMIYDRNGKLLVYNQPAYDVMLIMREVIPFDTLDLCTTLGITKEWFDKRIEDIRNRRLNPGYSSYVPQVFMNQLSAQEYGVLQEKLYRFPGFYIRTRPLRDYEYPNAAHILGNIGEVGKEDIEEDGYYTQGDYAGRSGVERSYENILRGEKGVEILLRDAHGRIKGKYDNGEHDESPRSGNNLTLSVDIELQAYGELLMQNKMGSIVMIEPETGEILCMVSAPNYDPHILTGRQRGKNHDLLRIDPLKPLFDRSVMGTYPPGSTFKPAQGLIFLQEGIINLQTAYSCNHGYPYTGGKPACHGHPSPLSIVPAIANSCNSFFCWGLHDMLDNRHRYATIQEGFEVWKNHIVSMGYGYPLGIDLPGEKRGYIPNSTVYDNVYRQRWNSSTIISIAIGQGEISATPLQICNLAATIANRGYYKTPHVVKDIEGGQKTPVEAHYPTVSHEHYEATAEGMRQAVLSGTCWAAYIPGIDVCGKTGTAENPHGKDHSAFMGFAPYNHPKVAVAVYVENGGWGANYGVPIGKLMMEKYLTGTISAASKYQEERMINSSTLGDAI
;
A
#
# COMPACT_ATOMS: atom_id res chain seq x y z
N MET A 1 11.81 -62.65 -52.69
CA MET A 1 11.17 -62.10 -51.46
C MET A 1 12.18 -61.52 -50.48
N ILE A 2 13.28 -62.21 -50.17
CA ILE A 2 14.27 -61.77 -49.15
C ILE A 2 14.90 -60.40 -49.44
N GLY A 3 15.24 -60.10 -50.70
CA GLY A 3 15.81 -58.79 -51.09
C GLY A 3 14.82 -57.62 -50.98
N GLY A 4 13.54 -57.84 -51.27
CA GLY A 4 12.50 -56.81 -51.15
C GLY A 4 12.22 -56.44 -49.70
N SER A 5 12.18 -57.43 -48.80
CA SER A 5 12.06 -57.21 -47.36
C SER A 5 13.26 -56.47 -46.77
N LEU A 6 14.47 -56.69 -47.30
CA LEU A 6 15.67 -55.97 -46.85
C LEU A 6 15.62 -54.48 -47.23
N ILE A 7 15.18 -54.17 -48.45
CA ILE A 7 15.04 -52.79 -48.93
C ILE A 7 13.99 -52.03 -48.13
N VAL A 8 12.84 -52.65 -47.84
CA VAL A 8 11.81 -52.05 -47.01
C VAL A 8 12.30 -51.79 -45.58
N LEU A 9 13.10 -52.70 -45.01
CA LEU A 9 13.69 -52.54 -43.69
C LEU A 9 14.68 -51.36 -43.65
N VAL A 10 15.57 -51.25 -44.64
CA VAL A 10 16.52 -50.14 -44.76
C VAL A 10 15.78 -48.82 -44.95
N PHE A 11 14.73 -48.80 -45.77
CA PHE A 11 13.90 -47.62 -45.98
C PHE A 11 13.20 -47.18 -44.68
N LEU A 12 12.65 -48.13 -43.91
CA LEU A 12 12.09 -47.86 -42.59
C LEU A 12 13.12 -47.27 -41.62
N PHE A 13 14.36 -47.77 -41.63
CA PHE A 13 15.43 -47.19 -40.82
C PHE A 13 15.81 -45.78 -41.28
N ILE A 14 15.88 -45.51 -42.58
CA ILE A 14 16.17 -44.16 -43.10
C ILE A 14 15.05 -43.19 -42.70
N VAL A 15 13.78 -43.59 -42.85
CA VAL A 15 12.64 -42.76 -42.43
C VAL A 15 12.65 -42.53 -40.93
N ARG A 16 12.98 -43.56 -40.12
CA ARG A 16 13.09 -43.42 -38.66
C ARG A 16 14.24 -42.50 -38.27
N LEU A 17 15.36 -42.57 -38.99
CA LEU A 17 16.55 -41.75 -38.74
C LEU A 17 16.31 -40.29 -39.16
N PHE A 18 15.63 -40.06 -40.28
CA PHE A 18 15.15 -38.74 -40.69
C PHE A 18 14.16 -38.15 -39.68
N TYR A 19 13.20 -38.96 -39.20
CA TYR A 19 12.26 -38.55 -38.16
C TYR A 19 13.00 -38.14 -36.88
N LEU A 20 13.96 -38.95 -36.43
CA LEU A 20 14.77 -38.68 -35.24
C LEU A 20 15.73 -37.48 -35.38
N GLN A 21 16.17 -37.13 -36.60
CA GLN A 21 17.14 -36.04 -36.82
C GLN A 21 16.50 -34.70 -37.20
N ILE A 22 15.36 -34.72 -37.90
CA ILE A 22 14.73 -33.51 -38.46
C ILE A 22 13.42 -33.16 -37.77
N ILE A 23 12.63 -34.15 -37.34
CA ILE A 23 11.29 -33.93 -36.77
C ILE A 23 11.32 -33.94 -35.24
N GLU A 24 12.03 -34.90 -34.64
CA GLU A 24 12.10 -35.11 -33.19
C GLU A 24 13.34 -34.41 -32.60
N ASN A 25 13.20 -33.15 -32.19
CA ASN A 25 14.30 -32.33 -31.64
C ASN A 25 14.79 -32.78 -30.26
N ASP A 26 14.13 -33.76 -29.63
CA ASP A 26 14.39 -34.14 -28.24
C ASP A 26 15.82 -34.65 -28.02
N TYR A 27 16.39 -35.46 -28.93
CA TYR A 27 17.76 -35.96 -28.76
C TYR A 27 18.82 -34.86 -28.85
N LYS A 28 18.57 -33.82 -29.65
CA LYS A 28 19.44 -32.64 -29.75
C LYS A 28 19.34 -31.82 -28.46
N VAL A 29 18.13 -31.61 -27.95
CA VAL A 29 17.87 -30.95 -26.65
C VAL A 29 18.55 -31.68 -25.48
N TRP A 30 18.63 -33.01 -25.49
CA TRP A 30 19.27 -33.80 -24.43
C TRP A 30 20.81 -33.80 -24.52
N ALA A 31 21.37 -33.76 -25.73
CA ALA A 31 22.81 -33.56 -25.94
C ALA A 31 23.22 -32.12 -25.57
N ASP A 32 22.40 -31.14 -25.96
CA ASP A 32 22.53 -29.73 -25.65
C ASP A 32 22.40 -29.48 -24.13
N SER A 33 21.50 -30.16 -23.42
CA SER A 33 21.34 -29.99 -21.96
C SER A 33 22.53 -30.46 -21.14
N ASN A 34 23.33 -31.39 -21.67
CA ASN A 34 24.54 -31.88 -21.00
C ASN A 34 25.78 -31.04 -21.34
N ALA A 35 25.84 -30.48 -22.56
CA ALA A 35 26.96 -29.66 -23.01
C ALA A 35 26.82 -28.17 -22.64
N PHE A 36 25.59 -27.64 -22.49
CA PHE A 36 25.34 -26.23 -22.22
C PHE A 36 24.85 -25.98 -20.80
N LEU A 37 25.52 -25.07 -20.11
CA LEU A 37 25.06 -24.44 -18.87
C LEU A 37 24.51 -23.07 -19.21
N LYS A 38 23.19 -22.91 -19.08
CA LYS A 38 22.55 -21.59 -19.13
C LYS A 38 22.71 -20.93 -17.76
N ARG A 39 23.51 -19.87 -17.69
CA ARG A 39 23.69 -19.03 -16.51
C ARG A 39 22.83 -17.78 -16.65
N THR A 40 21.80 -17.67 -15.81
CA THR A 40 20.93 -16.48 -15.77
C THR A 40 21.71 -15.24 -15.35
N LEU A 41 21.59 -14.17 -16.13
CA LEU A 41 22.09 -12.84 -15.80
C LEU A 41 20.91 -12.04 -15.24
N TYR A 42 21.02 -11.60 -13.99
CA TYR A 42 19.95 -10.86 -13.32
C TYR A 42 19.98 -9.38 -13.71
N PRO A 43 18.85 -8.79 -14.11
CA PRO A 43 18.76 -7.36 -14.36
C PRO A 43 18.81 -6.58 -13.04
N SER A 44 19.21 -5.31 -13.13
CA SER A 44 18.97 -4.36 -12.04
C SER A 44 17.49 -4.00 -12.02
N ARG A 45 16.85 -4.03 -10.85
CA ARG A 45 15.48 -3.54 -10.71
C ARG A 45 15.44 -2.02 -10.92
N GLY A 46 14.35 -1.50 -11.46
CA GLY A 46 14.15 -0.06 -11.61
C GLY A 46 14.26 0.67 -10.27
N MET A 47 14.94 1.81 -10.24
CA MET A 47 15.04 2.66 -9.05
C MET A 47 13.72 3.41 -8.82
N ILE A 48 13.47 3.78 -7.57
CA ILE A 48 12.26 4.52 -7.19
C ILE A 48 12.68 5.88 -6.63
N TYR A 49 12.07 6.94 -7.14
CA TYR A 49 12.31 8.33 -6.77
C TYR A 49 11.06 8.97 -6.18
N ASP A 50 11.24 10.00 -5.35
CA ASP A 50 10.16 10.87 -4.88
C ASP A 50 9.80 11.91 -5.94
N ARG A 51 8.75 12.72 -5.68
CA ARG A 51 8.27 13.72 -6.62
C ARG A 51 9.27 14.84 -6.94
N ASN A 52 10.30 14.99 -6.10
CA ASN A 52 11.35 16.00 -6.18
C ASN A 52 12.68 15.41 -6.72
N GLY A 53 12.70 14.15 -7.14
CA GLY A 53 13.86 13.47 -7.70
C GLY A 53 14.82 12.87 -6.67
N LYS A 54 14.43 12.77 -5.39
CA LYS A 54 15.23 12.09 -4.36
C LYS A 54 15.11 10.59 -4.52
N LEU A 55 16.23 9.89 -4.47
CA LEU A 55 16.27 8.43 -4.56
C LEU A 55 15.70 7.81 -3.28
N LEU A 56 14.68 6.96 -3.41
CA LEU A 56 14.02 6.29 -2.29
C LEU A 56 14.43 4.83 -2.18
N VAL A 57 14.49 4.14 -3.31
CA VAL A 57 14.82 2.72 -3.38
C VAL A 57 15.80 2.48 -4.52
N TYR A 58 16.89 1.79 -4.20
CA TYR A 58 17.99 1.54 -5.12
C TYR A 58 18.52 0.11 -4.96
N ASN A 59 19.53 -0.23 -5.75
CA ASN A 59 20.14 -1.55 -5.69
C ASN A 59 21.59 -1.42 -5.24
N GLN A 60 21.96 -2.19 -4.22
CA GLN A 60 23.34 -2.38 -3.79
C GLN A 60 23.85 -3.76 -4.22
N PRO A 61 25.15 -3.95 -4.48
CA PRO A 61 25.70 -5.27 -4.71
C PRO A 61 25.62 -6.13 -3.43
N ALA A 62 25.01 -7.30 -3.53
CA ALA A 62 25.09 -8.34 -2.52
C ALA A 62 25.80 -9.58 -3.09
N TYR A 63 26.41 -10.35 -2.20
CA TYR A 63 27.26 -11.46 -2.58
C TYR A 63 26.72 -12.75 -1.99
N ASP A 64 26.30 -13.68 -2.84
CA ASP A 64 25.95 -15.03 -2.42
C ASP A 64 27.20 -15.90 -2.42
N VAL A 65 27.42 -16.63 -1.33
CA VAL A 65 28.40 -17.71 -1.28
C VAL A 65 27.77 -18.94 -1.91
N MET A 66 28.29 -19.32 -3.07
CA MET A 66 27.89 -20.50 -3.81
C MET A 66 28.86 -21.64 -3.51
N LEU A 67 28.40 -22.88 -3.66
CA LEU A 67 29.23 -24.06 -3.53
C LEU A 67 28.90 -25.09 -4.62
N ILE A 68 29.91 -25.77 -5.17
CA ILE A 68 29.73 -26.96 -6.02
C ILE A 68 30.23 -28.16 -5.23
N MET A 69 29.31 -29.00 -4.75
CA MET A 69 29.63 -30.08 -3.79
C MET A 69 30.75 -31.00 -4.26
N ARG A 70 30.86 -31.26 -5.58
CA ARG A 70 31.90 -32.11 -6.17
C ARG A 70 33.30 -31.47 -6.14
N GLU A 71 33.38 -30.15 -6.12
CA GLU A 71 34.64 -29.40 -6.10
C GLU A 71 35.15 -29.13 -4.67
N VAL A 72 34.32 -29.41 -3.67
CA VAL A 72 34.70 -29.30 -2.26
C VAL A 72 35.65 -30.44 -1.89
N ILE A 73 36.95 -30.13 -1.86
CA ILE A 73 38.01 -30.98 -1.30
C ILE A 73 38.28 -30.59 0.17
N PRO A 74 38.97 -31.41 0.99
CA PRO A 74 39.23 -31.08 2.39
C PRO A 74 39.92 -29.71 2.57
N PHE A 75 39.37 -28.88 3.46
CA PHE A 75 39.88 -27.57 3.82
C PHE A 75 39.63 -27.29 5.31
N ASP A 76 40.22 -26.23 5.85
CA ASP A 76 39.98 -25.79 7.22
C ASP A 76 38.56 -25.22 7.36
N THR A 77 37.62 -26.06 7.79
CA THR A 77 36.22 -25.65 7.93
C THR A 77 36.03 -24.63 9.05
N LEU A 78 36.85 -24.64 10.10
CA LEU A 78 36.76 -23.67 11.19
C LEU A 78 37.14 -22.28 10.69
N ASP A 79 38.18 -22.15 9.86
CA ASP A 79 38.55 -20.86 9.27
C ASP A 79 37.43 -20.30 8.37
N LEU A 80 36.75 -21.12 7.57
CA LEU A 80 35.57 -20.66 6.81
C LEU A 80 34.45 -20.21 7.74
N CYS A 81 34.18 -20.97 8.80
CA CYS A 81 33.13 -20.64 9.76
C CYS A 81 33.42 -19.30 10.46
N THR A 82 34.65 -19.08 10.92
CA THR A 82 35.08 -17.81 11.53
C THR A 82 35.02 -16.67 10.51
N THR A 83 35.44 -16.90 9.27
CA THR A 83 35.41 -15.90 8.19
C THR A 83 33.99 -15.45 7.85
N LEU A 84 33.03 -16.38 7.88
CA LEU A 84 31.61 -16.12 7.61
C LEU A 84 30.79 -15.75 8.85
N GLY A 85 31.40 -15.74 10.04
CA GLY A 85 30.69 -15.49 11.30
C GLY A 85 29.61 -16.54 11.64
N ILE A 86 29.80 -17.79 11.22
CA ILE A 86 28.88 -18.91 11.49
C ILE A 86 29.52 -19.95 12.42
N THR A 87 28.70 -20.79 13.02
CA THR A 87 29.18 -21.91 13.82
C THR A 87 29.39 -23.16 12.96
N LYS A 88 30.22 -24.08 13.45
CA LYS A 88 30.47 -25.36 12.77
C LYS A 88 29.19 -26.19 12.66
N GLU A 89 28.33 -26.15 13.67
CA GLU A 89 27.04 -26.83 13.68
C GLU A 89 26.11 -26.28 12.59
N TRP A 90 26.10 -24.96 12.39
CA TRP A 90 25.34 -24.35 11.29
C TRP A 90 25.89 -24.80 9.93
N PHE A 91 27.21 -24.81 9.76
CA PHE A 91 27.85 -25.27 8.52
C PHE A 91 27.46 -26.72 8.21
N ASP A 92 27.60 -27.63 9.17
CA ASP A 92 27.35 -29.05 8.96
C ASP A 92 25.87 -29.30 8.64
N LYS A 93 24.97 -28.66 9.38
CA LYS A 93 23.53 -28.68 9.08
C LYS A 93 23.22 -28.12 7.69
N ARG A 94 23.85 -27.01 7.30
CA ARG A 94 23.61 -26.41 5.98
C ARG A 94 24.05 -27.33 4.84
N ILE A 95 25.18 -28.02 4.99
CA ILE A 95 25.65 -29.01 4.01
C ILE A 95 24.69 -30.20 3.95
N GLU A 96 24.17 -30.66 5.09
CA GLU A 96 23.17 -31.72 5.14
C GLU A 96 21.87 -31.30 4.44
N ASP A 97 21.36 -30.11 4.72
CA ASP A 97 20.15 -29.54 4.10
C ASP A 97 20.29 -29.43 2.58
N ILE A 98 21.47 -28.98 2.08
CA ILE A 98 21.75 -28.87 0.65
C ILE A 98 21.74 -30.25 -0.03
N ARG A 99 22.28 -31.29 0.63
CA ARG A 99 22.30 -32.67 0.11
C ARG A 99 20.95 -33.37 0.20
N ASN A 100 20.06 -32.89 1.07
CA ASN A 100 18.76 -33.50 1.30
C ASN A 100 17.81 -33.22 0.13
N ARG A 101 17.63 -34.22 -0.74
CA ARG A 101 16.75 -34.13 -1.92
C ARG A 101 15.28 -33.80 -1.60
N ARG A 102 14.83 -34.01 -0.36
CA ARG A 102 13.49 -33.60 0.06
C ARG A 102 13.37 -32.09 0.25
N LEU A 103 14.44 -31.48 0.77
CA LEU A 103 14.53 -30.03 0.99
C LEU A 103 15.03 -29.31 -0.27
N ASN A 104 15.81 -30.00 -1.11
CA ASN A 104 16.37 -29.51 -2.36
C ASN A 104 16.09 -30.50 -3.53
N PRO A 105 14.87 -30.51 -4.10
CA PRO A 105 14.46 -31.46 -5.14
C PRO A 105 15.30 -31.40 -6.43
N GLY A 106 16.03 -30.31 -6.64
CA GLY A 106 16.96 -30.10 -7.76
C GLY A 106 18.44 -30.40 -7.44
N TYR A 107 18.74 -31.00 -6.29
CA TYR A 107 20.12 -31.23 -5.87
C TYR A 107 20.89 -32.14 -6.84
N SER A 108 22.02 -31.62 -7.33
CA SER A 108 23.06 -32.36 -8.03
C SER A 108 24.43 -31.92 -7.51
N SER A 109 25.34 -32.87 -7.33
CA SER A 109 26.69 -32.56 -6.83
C SER A 109 27.53 -31.72 -7.79
N TYR A 110 27.12 -31.62 -9.06
CA TYR A 110 27.78 -30.85 -10.12
C TYR A 110 27.13 -29.49 -10.39
N VAL A 111 25.96 -29.23 -9.80
CA VAL A 111 25.23 -27.97 -10.01
C VAL A 111 25.52 -27.04 -8.83
N PRO A 112 25.80 -25.75 -9.08
CA PRO A 112 25.93 -24.76 -8.04
C PRO A 112 24.76 -24.75 -7.04
N GLN A 113 25.11 -24.76 -5.76
CA GLN A 113 24.17 -24.63 -4.65
C GLN A 113 24.46 -23.35 -3.90
N VAL A 114 23.41 -22.69 -3.41
CA VAL A 114 23.57 -21.54 -2.52
C VAL A 114 24.01 -22.05 -1.15
N PHE A 115 25.22 -21.70 -0.71
CA PHE A 115 25.66 -21.96 0.66
C PHE A 115 25.08 -20.92 1.63
N MET A 116 25.28 -19.65 1.32
CA MET A 116 24.83 -18.50 2.12
C MET A 116 24.44 -17.35 1.20
N ASN A 117 23.32 -16.69 1.51
CA ASN A 117 22.80 -15.56 0.73
C ASN A 117 23.25 -14.21 1.31
N GLN A 118 23.35 -13.21 0.43
CA GLN A 118 23.34 -11.78 0.77
C GLN A 118 24.40 -11.34 1.81
N LEU A 119 25.67 -11.68 1.57
CA LEU A 119 26.78 -11.08 2.32
C LEU A 119 26.86 -9.58 1.97
N SER A 120 27.10 -8.77 2.99
CA SER A 120 27.49 -7.37 2.84
C SER A 120 28.82 -7.24 2.12
N ALA A 121 29.10 -6.06 1.55
CA ALA A 121 30.40 -5.79 0.91
C ALA A 121 31.58 -5.99 1.87
N GLN A 122 31.39 -5.70 3.16
CA GLN A 122 32.39 -5.89 4.21
C GLN A 122 32.64 -7.37 4.50
N GLU A 123 31.57 -8.17 4.70
CA GLU A 123 31.69 -9.63 4.88
C GLU A 123 32.33 -10.29 3.65
N TYR A 124 31.93 -9.85 2.44
CA TYR A 124 32.54 -10.30 1.20
C TYR A 124 34.02 -9.97 1.13
N GLY A 125 34.45 -8.75 1.51
CA GLY A 125 35.85 -8.36 1.50
C GLY A 125 36.73 -9.31 2.32
N VAL A 126 36.31 -9.66 3.53
CA VAL A 126 37.04 -10.60 4.40
C VAL A 126 37.10 -12.00 3.79
N LEU A 127 36.00 -12.47 3.18
CA LEU A 127 35.94 -13.77 2.53
C LEU A 127 36.79 -13.82 1.26
N GLN A 128 36.77 -12.76 0.45
CA GLN A 128 37.45 -12.68 -0.84
C GLN A 128 38.97 -12.88 -0.69
N GLU A 129 39.57 -12.31 0.36
CA GLU A 129 40.99 -12.50 0.67
C GLU A 129 41.37 -13.96 0.94
N LYS A 130 40.42 -14.75 1.46
CA LYS A 130 40.64 -16.16 1.84
C LYS A 130 39.98 -17.15 0.88
N LEU A 131 39.23 -16.70 -0.13
CA LEU A 131 38.39 -17.57 -0.96
C LEU A 131 39.17 -18.70 -1.63
N TYR A 132 40.43 -18.45 -1.99
CA TYR A 132 41.35 -19.45 -2.54
C TYR A 132 41.63 -20.63 -1.59
N ARG A 133 41.42 -20.46 -0.28
CA ARG A 133 41.57 -21.49 0.76
C ARG A 133 40.34 -22.37 0.92
N PHE A 134 39.23 -22.05 0.23
CA PHE A 134 37.95 -22.75 0.33
C PHE A 134 37.54 -23.36 -1.02
N PRO A 135 38.20 -24.43 -1.48
CA PRO A 135 37.90 -25.06 -2.77
C PRO A 135 36.43 -25.47 -2.89
N GLY A 136 35.86 -25.25 -4.07
CA GLY A 136 34.45 -25.51 -4.36
C GLY A 136 33.50 -24.41 -3.90
N PHE A 137 33.97 -23.40 -3.15
CA PHE A 137 33.21 -22.19 -2.84
C PHE A 137 33.58 -21.06 -3.80
N TYR A 138 32.59 -20.29 -4.22
CA TYR A 138 32.79 -19.12 -5.07
C TYR A 138 31.69 -18.10 -4.84
N ILE A 139 31.87 -16.89 -5.35
CA ILE A 139 30.92 -15.79 -5.14
C ILE A 139 30.08 -15.54 -6.38
N ARG A 140 28.79 -15.34 -6.15
CA ARG A 140 27.85 -14.83 -7.14
C ARG A 140 27.33 -13.47 -6.68
N THR A 141 27.66 -12.43 -7.43
CA THR A 141 27.11 -11.09 -7.20
C THR A 141 25.67 -11.02 -7.71
N ARG A 142 24.78 -10.43 -6.91
CA ARG A 142 23.40 -10.12 -7.30
C ARG A 142 23.04 -8.71 -6.80
N PRO A 143 22.22 -7.95 -7.53
CA PRO A 143 21.66 -6.72 -7.00
C PRO A 143 20.70 -7.06 -5.86
N LEU A 144 20.89 -6.41 -4.72
CA LEU A 144 19.98 -6.44 -3.57
C LEU A 144 19.32 -5.08 -3.42
N ARG A 145 18.02 -5.11 -3.16
CA ARG A 145 17.24 -3.89 -2.92
C ARG A 145 17.63 -3.26 -1.60
N ASP A 146 17.81 -1.94 -1.59
CA ASP A 146 17.99 -1.14 -0.39
C ASP A 146 17.18 0.16 -0.45
N TYR A 147 16.98 0.75 0.71
CA TYR A 147 16.20 1.97 0.91
C TYR A 147 17.15 3.10 1.30
N GLU A 148 16.83 4.34 0.96
CA GLU A 148 17.66 5.49 1.36
C GLU A 148 17.17 6.09 2.70
N TYR A 149 15.89 5.94 2.98
CA TYR A 149 15.23 6.57 4.12
C TYR A 149 14.55 5.50 5.01
N PRO A 150 14.49 5.71 6.33
CA PRO A 150 13.81 4.81 7.26
C PRO A 150 12.28 5.01 7.28
N ASN A 151 11.71 5.65 6.24
CA ASN A 151 10.33 6.11 6.15
C ASN A 151 9.60 5.46 4.97
N ALA A 152 8.29 5.69 4.85
CA ALA A 152 7.46 5.29 3.71
C ALA A 152 7.33 3.77 3.49
N ALA A 153 7.55 2.95 4.51
CA ALA A 153 7.63 1.49 4.38
C ALA A 153 6.38 0.84 3.74
N HIS A 154 5.17 1.34 4.04
CA HIS A 154 3.92 0.82 3.47
C HIS A 154 3.71 1.24 2.02
N ILE A 155 4.17 2.43 1.64
CA ILE A 155 4.12 2.92 0.25
C ILE A 155 5.13 2.16 -0.59
N LEU A 156 6.41 2.16 -0.19
CA LEU A 156 7.49 1.55 -0.97
C LEU A 156 7.31 0.03 -1.04
N GLY A 157 6.95 -0.58 0.09
CA GLY A 157 6.80 -2.01 0.22
C GLY A 157 8.13 -2.72 0.48
N ASN A 158 8.13 -4.04 0.27
CA ASN A 158 9.34 -4.86 0.36
C ASN A 158 9.35 -5.96 -0.68
N ILE A 159 10.51 -6.58 -0.87
CA ILE A 159 10.71 -7.77 -1.69
C ILE A 159 10.86 -9.02 -0.83
N GLY A 160 10.59 -10.19 -1.41
CA GLY A 160 10.75 -11.48 -0.75
C GLY A 160 10.98 -12.60 -1.74
N GLU A 161 11.62 -13.68 -1.29
CA GLU A 161 11.89 -14.85 -2.11
C GLU A 161 10.58 -15.44 -2.66
N VAL A 162 10.58 -15.85 -3.92
CA VAL A 162 9.43 -16.44 -4.62
C VAL A 162 9.04 -17.80 -4.04
N GLY A 163 7.73 -18.00 -3.90
CA GLY A 163 7.12 -19.28 -3.54
C GLY A 163 6.88 -20.15 -4.77
N LYS A 164 6.22 -21.29 -4.58
CA LYS A 164 5.84 -22.16 -5.71
C LYS A 164 4.76 -21.52 -6.56
N GLU A 165 3.81 -20.85 -5.91
CA GLU A 165 2.71 -20.16 -6.57
C GLU A 165 3.22 -19.08 -7.53
N ASP A 166 4.20 -18.26 -7.11
CA ASP A 166 4.78 -17.23 -7.97
C ASP A 166 5.46 -17.83 -9.23
N ILE A 167 6.09 -19.00 -9.10
CA ILE A 167 6.78 -19.70 -10.21
C ILE A 167 5.78 -20.34 -11.17
N GLU A 168 4.67 -20.86 -10.65
CA GLU A 168 3.61 -21.48 -11.44
C GLU A 168 2.78 -20.42 -12.20
N GLU A 169 2.55 -19.25 -11.58
CA GLU A 169 1.82 -18.13 -12.19
C GLU A 169 2.66 -17.38 -13.23
N ASP A 170 3.97 -17.24 -13.01
CA ASP A 170 4.84 -16.47 -13.87
C ASP A 170 6.19 -17.18 -14.13
N GLY A 171 6.34 -17.67 -15.36
CA GLY A 171 7.55 -18.36 -15.83
C GLY A 171 8.81 -17.49 -15.84
N TYR A 172 8.71 -16.18 -15.55
CA TYR A 172 9.85 -15.34 -15.25
C TYR A 172 10.62 -15.83 -14.02
N TYR A 173 9.94 -16.34 -12.99
CA TYR A 173 10.55 -16.67 -11.72
C TYR A 173 11.06 -18.12 -11.65
N THR A 174 12.13 -18.28 -10.90
CA THR A 174 12.73 -19.57 -10.53
C THR A 174 13.06 -19.55 -9.05
N GLN A 175 13.22 -20.73 -8.45
CA GLN A 175 13.54 -20.84 -7.03
C GLN A 175 14.79 -20.01 -6.65
N GLY A 176 14.68 -19.20 -5.60
CA GLY A 176 15.74 -18.28 -5.16
C GLY A 176 15.71 -16.90 -5.82
N ASP A 177 14.69 -16.61 -6.63
CA ASP A 177 14.37 -15.26 -7.09
C ASP A 177 13.59 -14.47 -6.06
N TYR A 178 13.53 -13.15 -6.23
CA TYR A 178 12.80 -12.25 -5.36
C TYR A 178 11.76 -11.48 -6.16
N ALA A 179 10.58 -11.30 -5.56
CA ALA A 179 9.47 -10.51 -6.10
C ALA A 179 8.95 -9.54 -5.03
N GLY A 180 8.33 -8.44 -5.46
CA GLY A 180 7.62 -7.50 -4.60
C GLY A 180 6.49 -8.16 -3.83
N ARG A 181 6.41 -7.89 -2.53
CA ARG A 181 5.43 -8.50 -1.60
C ARG A 181 4.41 -7.52 -1.05
N SER A 182 4.76 -6.24 -1.00
CA SER A 182 3.88 -5.16 -0.57
C SER A 182 4.20 -3.87 -1.33
N GLY A 183 3.39 -2.83 -1.11
CA GLY A 183 3.63 -1.48 -1.63
C GLY A 183 3.76 -1.41 -3.16
N VAL A 184 4.47 -0.39 -3.61
CA VAL A 184 4.85 -0.15 -5.01
C VAL A 184 5.67 -1.32 -5.56
N GLU A 185 6.57 -1.91 -4.77
CA GLU A 185 7.36 -3.07 -5.18
C GLU A 185 6.46 -4.21 -5.71
N ARG A 186 5.29 -4.45 -5.08
CA ARG A 186 4.33 -5.45 -5.54
C ARG A 186 3.45 -4.96 -6.68
N SER A 187 2.86 -3.76 -6.57
CA SER A 187 1.95 -3.23 -7.59
C SER A 187 2.61 -3.07 -8.95
N TYR A 188 3.88 -2.69 -8.96
CA TYR A 188 4.65 -2.36 -10.16
C TYR A 188 5.78 -3.39 -10.42
N GLU A 189 5.66 -4.60 -9.88
CA GLU A 189 6.67 -5.67 -10.03
C GLU A 189 7.09 -5.89 -11.48
N ASN A 190 6.14 -5.97 -12.41
CA ASN A 190 6.40 -6.22 -13.83
C ASN A 190 7.20 -5.11 -14.50
N ILE A 191 7.07 -3.88 -14.00
CA ILE A 191 7.77 -2.70 -14.52
C ILE A 191 9.16 -2.59 -13.88
N LEU A 192 9.24 -2.89 -12.58
CA LEU A 192 10.47 -2.80 -11.79
C LEU A 192 11.44 -3.95 -12.04
N ARG A 193 10.97 -5.16 -12.37
CA ARG A 193 11.82 -6.37 -12.35
C ARG A 193 12.81 -6.50 -13.50
N GLY A 194 12.57 -5.82 -14.63
CA GLY A 194 13.38 -5.96 -15.84
C GLY A 194 13.28 -7.32 -16.53
N GLU A 195 14.14 -7.56 -17.50
CA GLU A 195 14.22 -8.79 -18.27
C GLU A 195 15.54 -9.53 -17.97
N LYS A 196 15.45 -10.82 -17.66
CA LYS A 196 16.62 -11.66 -17.43
C LYS A 196 17.39 -11.89 -18.72
N GLY A 197 18.70 -11.79 -18.62
CA GLY A 197 19.61 -12.25 -19.66
C GLY A 197 20.00 -13.71 -19.45
N VAL A 198 20.64 -14.29 -20.45
CA VAL A 198 21.21 -15.64 -20.38
C VAL A 198 22.61 -15.64 -20.95
N GLU A 199 23.55 -16.23 -20.21
CA GLU A 199 24.86 -16.57 -20.72
C GLU A 199 24.94 -18.08 -20.94
N ILE A 200 25.36 -18.52 -22.13
CA ILE A 200 25.45 -19.94 -22.47
C ILE A 200 26.91 -20.39 -22.37
N LEU A 201 27.18 -21.28 -21.42
CA LEU A 201 28.52 -21.78 -21.11
C LEU A 201 28.67 -23.23 -21.56
N LEU A 202 29.79 -23.57 -22.19
CA LEU A 202 30.13 -24.93 -22.56
C LEU A 202 30.71 -25.70 -21.37
N ARG A 203 30.19 -26.90 -21.12
CA ARG A 203 30.69 -27.86 -20.14
C ARG A 203 31.39 -29.03 -20.82
N ASP A 204 32.47 -29.50 -20.22
CA ASP A 204 33.06 -30.79 -20.59
C ASP A 204 32.30 -31.97 -19.98
N ALA A 205 32.68 -33.20 -20.35
CA ALA A 205 32.08 -34.43 -19.83
C ALA A 205 32.21 -34.61 -18.29
N HIS A 206 33.06 -33.81 -17.64
CA HIS A 206 33.25 -33.78 -16.18
C HIS A 206 32.51 -32.60 -15.51
N GLY A 207 31.81 -31.76 -16.29
CA GLY A 207 31.03 -30.61 -15.83
C GLY A 207 31.79 -29.30 -15.72
N ARG A 208 33.06 -29.24 -16.15
CA ARG A 208 33.90 -28.03 -16.05
C ARG A 208 33.56 -27.03 -17.15
N ILE A 209 33.51 -25.75 -16.81
CA ILE A 209 33.27 -24.67 -17.78
C ILE A 209 34.50 -24.51 -18.68
N LYS A 210 34.32 -24.71 -19.98
CA LYS A 210 35.35 -24.56 -21.02
C LYS A 210 35.39 -23.15 -21.63
N GLY A 211 34.28 -22.42 -21.54
CA GLY A 211 34.12 -21.08 -22.11
C GLY A 211 32.67 -20.79 -22.48
N LYS A 212 32.44 -19.69 -23.19
CA LYS A 212 31.13 -19.33 -23.76
C LYS A 212 30.85 -20.15 -25.01
N TYR A 213 29.60 -20.53 -25.22
CA TYR A 213 29.15 -21.18 -26.44
C TYR A 213 29.17 -20.18 -27.60
N ASP A 214 29.72 -20.58 -28.76
CA ASP A 214 29.89 -19.73 -29.95
C ASP A 214 30.43 -18.33 -29.63
N ASN A 215 31.43 -18.24 -28.73
CA ASN A 215 32.02 -16.97 -28.28
C ASN A 215 31.01 -15.95 -27.69
N GLY A 216 29.83 -16.41 -27.26
CA GLY A 216 28.77 -15.58 -26.69
C GLY A 216 27.79 -14.99 -27.71
N GLU A 217 27.77 -15.45 -28.96
CA GLU A 217 26.80 -14.97 -29.97
C GLU A 217 25.34 -15.22 -29.56
N HIS A 218 25.09 -16.26 -28.76
CA HIS A 218 23.76 -16.60 -28.23
C HIS A 218 23.54 -16.09 -26.79
N ASP A 219 24.44 -15.26 -26.27
CA ASP A 219 24.25 -14.63 -24.96
C ASP A 219 23.25 -13.47 -25.09
N GLU A 220 22.24 -13.44 -24.22
CA GLU A 220 21.30 -12.33 -24.12
C GLU A 220 21.67 -11.47 -22.93
N SER A 221 21.88 -10.18 -23.15
CA SER A 221 22.15 -9.22 -22.06
C SER A 221 20.86 -8.92 -21.29
N PRO A 222 20.91 -8.85 -19.95
CA PRO A 222 19.75 -8.46 -19.15
C PRO A 222 19.33 -7.02 -19.45
N ARG A 223 18.03 -6.73 -19.37
CA ARG A 223 17.51 -5.36 -19.44
C ARG A 223 17.04 -4.92 -18.07
N SER A 224 17.55 -3.80 -17.58
CA SER A 224 17.11 -3.22 -16.31
C SER A 224 15.62 -2.91 -16.33
N GLY A 225 14.98 -3.00 -15.17
CA GLY A 225 13.61 -2.53 -15.02
C GLY A 225 13.51 -1.01 -15.10
N ASN A 226 12.32 -0.52 -15.42
CA ASN A 226 12.07 0.91 -15.57
C ASN A 226 11.99 1.60 -14.21
N ASN A 227 12.62 2.77 -14.12
CA ASN A 227 12.54 3.61 -12.94
C ASN A 227 11.11 4.16 -12.72
N LEU A 228 10.74 4.38 -11.47
CA LEU A 228 9.47 5.00 -11.08
C LEU A 228 9.74 6.33 -10.39
N THR A 229 8.92 7.33 -10.70
CA THR A 229 8.80 8.55 -9.90
C THR A 229 7.46 8.53 -9.17
N LEU A 230 7.51 8.57 -7.85
CA LEU A 230 6.32 8.63 -7.00
C LEU A 230 5.84 10.08 -6.86
N SER A 231 4.56 10.25 -6.55
CA SER A 231 3.97 11.53 -6.19
C SER A 231 4.27 11.96 -4.75
N VAL A 232 4.80 11.03 -3.94
CA VAL A 232 5.11 11.25 -2.53
C VAL A 232 6.26 12.24 -2.37
N ASP A 233 6.16 13.09 -1.36
CA ASP A 233 7.25 13.90 -0.86
C ASP A 233 7.85 13.25 0.40
N ILE A 234 9.10 12.82 0.33
CA ILE A 234 9.72 12.05 1.43
C ILE A 234 9.93 12.87 2.70
N GLU A 235 10.13 14.20 2.60
CA GLU A 235 10.26 15.05 3.78
C GLU A 235 8.91 15.23 4.47
N LEU A 236 7.83 15.40 3.68
CA LEU A 236 6.47 15.48 4.20
C LEU A 236 6.05 14.13 4.82
N GLN A 237 6.40 13.02 4.19
CA GLN A 237 6.16 11.67 4.71
C GLN A 237 6.86 11.46 6.05
N ALA A 238 8.17 11.75 6.13
CA ALA A 238 8.94 11.64 7.36
C ALA A 238 8.38 12.53 8.48
N TYR A 239 7.92 13.75 8.13
CA TYR A 239 7.27 14.64 9.06
C TYR A 239 5.94 14.08 9.61
N GLY A 240 5.10 13.50 8.74
CA GLY A 240 3.87 12.85 9.16
C GLY A 240 4.12 11.65 10.09
N GLU A 241 5.13 10.83 9.78
CA GLU A 241 5.55 9.71 10.64
C GLU A 241 6.06 10.20 12.00
N LEU A 242 6.82 11.30 12.04
CA LEU A 242 7.26 11.93 13.27
C LEU A 242 6.09 12.42 14.14
N LEU A 243 5.07 13.04 13.55
CA LEU A 243 3.87 13.48 14.28
C LEU A 243 3.05 12.28 14.81
N MET A 244 3.06 11.17 14.09
CA MET A 244 2.36 9.93 14.44
C MET A 244 3.17 9.00 15.36
N GLN A 245 4.39 9.37 15.75
CA GLN A 245 5.15 8.60 16.71
C GLN A 245 4.35 8.39 18.00
N ASN A 246 4.49 7.21 18.60
CA ASN A 246 3.75 6.81 19.80
C ASN A 246 2.21 6.88 19.67
N LYS A 247 1.68 6.81 18.44
CA LYS A 247 0.24 6.80 18.16
C LYS A 247 -0.11 5.66 17.21
N MET A 248 -1.36 5.23 17.26
CA MET A 248 -1.96 4.34 16.27
C MET A 248 -2.87 5.13 15.35
N GLY A 249 -2.81 4.88 14.05
CA GLY A 249 -3.68 5.56 13.09
C GLY A 249 -3.05 5.78 11.72
N SER A 250 -3.53 6.79 11.00
CA SER A 250 -3.09 7.11 9.65
C SER A 250 -3.21 8.61 9.32
N ILE A 251 -2.36 9.07 8.41
CA ILE A 251 -2.48 10.35 7.71
C ILE A 251 -2.50 10.05 6.21
N VAL A 252 -3.44 10.65 5.47
CA VAL A 252 -3.47 10.59 4.01
C VAL A 252 -3.58 12.00 3.47
N MET A 253 -2.71 12.36 2.52
CA MET A 253 -2.74 13.66 1.83
C MET A 253 -2.82 13.46 0.32
N ILE A 254 -3.81 14.08 -0.31
CA ILE A 254 -4.06 14.02 -1.74
C ILE A 254 -3.97 15.43 -2.32
N GLU A 255 -3.30 15.59 -3.47
CA GLU A 255 -3.43 16.79 -4.28
C GLU A 255 -4.75 16.72 -5.09
N PRO A 256 -5.76 17.57 -4.82
CA PRO A 256 -7.10 17.36 -5.37
C PRO A 256 -7.16 17.40 -6.90
N GLU A 257 -6.38 18.28 -7.52
CA GLU A 257 -6.38 18.50 -8.97
C GLU A 257 -5.90 17.28 -9.77
N THR A 258 -5.00 16.49 -9.20
CA THR A 258 -4.31 15.38 -9.88
C THR A 258 -4.72 14.02 -9.33
N GLY A 259 -5.10 13.91 -8.06
CA GLY A 259 -5.26 12.62 -7.37
C GLY A 259 -3.92 12.07 -6.86
N GLU A 260 -2.82 12.81 -7.01
CA GLU A 260 -1.50 12.41 -6.51
C GLU A 260 -1.52 12.29 -4.98
N ILE A 261 -1.05 11.16 -4.45
CA ILE A 261 -0.84 10.97 -3.01
C ILE A 261 0.50 11.59 -2.63
N LEU A 262 0.44 12.64 -1.82
CA LEU A 262 1.60 13.42 -1.38
C LEU A 262 2.27 12.80 -0.15
N CYS A 263 1.47 12.17 0.71
CA CYS A 263 1.88 11.56 1.96
C CYS A 263 0.84 10.51 2.38
N MET A 264 1.29 9.33 2.80
CA MET A 264 0.43 8.25 3.30
C MET A 264 1.13 7.53 4.45
N VAL A 265 0.74 7.87 5.67
CA VAL A 265 1.31 7.36 6.91
C VAL A 265 0.37 6.31 7.49
N SER A 266 0.91 5.14 7.84
CA SER A 266 0.29 4.19 8.76
C SER A 266 1.16 4.11 10.01
N ALA A 267 0.56 4.20 11.19
CA ALA A 267 1.29 4.16 12.46
C ALA A 267 0.66 3.14 13.43
N PRO A 268 1.47 2.39 14.20
CA PRO A 268 2.94 2.31 14.14
C PRO A 268 3.44 1.75 12.80
N ASN A 269 4.60 2.23 12.37
CA ASN A 269 5.29 1.74 11.18
C ASN A 269 6.56 0.95 11.55
N TYR A 270 7.37 0.65 10.54
CA TYR A 270 8.67 0.02 10.69
C TYR A 270 9.66 0.67 9.70
N ASP A 271 10.95 0.57 10.01
CA ASP A 271 12.02 0.97 9.11
C ASP A 271 12.12 -0.05 7.95
N PRO A 272 11.96 0.35 6.67
CA PRO A 272 12.02 -0.58 5.54
C PRO A 272 13.35 -1.34 5.42
N HIS A 273 14.47 -0.80 5.92
CA HIS A 273 15.77 -1.46 5.89
C HIS A 273 15.77 -2.80 6.63
N ILE A 274 14.96 -2.95 7.69
CA ILE A 274 14.94 -4.20 8.47
C ILE A 274 14.33 -5.37 7.69
N LEU A 275 13.61 -5.09 6.60
CA LEU A 275 13.07 -6.09 5.68
C LEU A 275 13.93 -6.27 4.43
N THR A 276 15.24 -6.00 4.54
CA THR A 276 16.25 -6.31 3.54
C THR A 276 17.26 -7.35 4.07
N GLY A 277 18.01 -7.96 3.15
CA GLY A 277 19.13 -8.82 3.49
C GLY A 277 18.79 -10.07 4.31
N ARG A 278 19.82 -10.65 4.93
CA ARG A 278 19.77 -11.96 5.61
C ARG A 278 18.79 -12.01 6.80
N GLN A 279 18.57 -10.90 7.49
CA GLN A 279 17.69 -10.85 8.68
C GLN A 279 16.22 -10.60 8.33
N ARG A 280 15.89 -10.36 7.05
CA ARG A 280 14.54 -10.05 6.56
C ARG A 280 13.47 -11.01 7.08
N GLY A 281 13.71 -12.33 7.00
CA GLY A 281 12.74 -13.33 7.44
C GLY A 281 12.44 -13.25 8.94
N LYS A 282 13.48 -13.15 9.77
CA LYS A 282 13.37 -13.01 11.23
C LYS A 282 12.67 -11.71 11.62
N ASN A 283 13.05 -10.60 11.00
CA ASN A 283 12.47 -9.29 11.28
C ASN A 283 10.99 -9.23 10.84
N HIS A 284 10.66 -9.82 9.69
CA HIS A 284 9.28 -9.94 9.25
C HIS A 284 8.44 -10.76 10.24
N ASP A 285 8.97 -11.86 10.77
CA ASP A 285 8.28 -12.63 11.80
C ASP A 285 8.04 -11.84 13.08
N LEU A 286 9.02 -11.05 13.54
CA LEU A 286 8.87 -10.17 14.69
C LEU A 286 7.76 -9.11 14.47
N LEU A 287 7.77 -8.45 13.30
CA LEU A 287 6.74 -7.46 12.96
C LEU A 287 5.35 -8.09 12.80
N ARG A 288 5.27 -9.35 12.35
CA ARG A 288 4.01 -10.08 12.16
C ARG A 288 3.34 -10.44 13.49
N ILE A 289 4.13 -10.81 14.50
CA ILE A 289 3.61 -11.18 15.82
C ILE A 289 3.40 -9.98 16.75
N ASP A 290 3.87 -8.80 16.35
CA ASP A 290 3.70 -7.57 17.11
C ASP A 290 2.21 -7.19 17.24
N PRO A 291 1.69 -7.05 18.47
CA PRO A 291 0.28 -6.73 18.71
C PRO A 291 -0.16 -5.38 18.11
N LEU A 292 0.76 -4.43 17.92
CA LEU A 292 0.50 -3.14 17.32
C LEU A 292 0.37 -3.19 15.78
N LYS A 293 0.62 -4.35 15.17
CA LYS A 293 0.45 -4.61 13.74
C LYS A 293 1.17 -3.58 12.84
N PRO A 294 2.50 -3.43 12.95
CA PRO A 294 3.25 -2.47 12.14
C PRO A 294 3.24 -2.80 10.64
N LEU A 295 3.01 -4.05 10.24
CA LEU A 295 2.85 -4.44 8.83
C LEU A 295 1.49 -4.05 8.22
N PHE A 296 0.51 -3.66 9.05
CA PHE A 296 -0.84 -3.34 8.60
C PHE A 296 -0.92 -1.88 8.15
N ASP A 297 -1.24 -1.66 6.87
CA ASP A 297 -1.44 -0.31 6.34
C ASP A 297 -2.83 0.21 6.69
N ARG A 298 -2.92 0.97 7.78
CA ARG A 298 -4.18 1.55 8.27
C ARG A 298 -4.81 2.53 7.28
N SER A 299 -4.03 3.09 6.37
CA SER A 299 -4.50 4.12 5.41
C SER A 299 -5.49 3.56 4.40
N VAL A 300 -5.28 2.32 3.96
CA VAL A 300 -6.09 1.63 2.94
C VAL A 300 -6.72 0.34 3.42
N MET A 301 -6.16 -0.30 4.45
CA MET A 301 -6.68 -1.56 5.00
C MET A 301 -7.51 -1.36 6.27
N GLY A 302 -7.26 -0.28 7.02
CA GLY A 302 -7.98 0.06 8.24
C GLY A 302 -9.38 0.56 7.90
N THR A 303 -10.42 -0.10 8.42
CA THR A 303 -11.81 0.34 8.26
C THR A 303 -12.34 0.79 9.60
N TYR A 304 -12.80 2.05 9.66
CA TYR A 304 -13.26 2.68 10.89
C TYR A 304 -14.59 3.39 10.67
N PRO A 305 -15.41 3.61 11.70
CA PRO A 305 -16.54 4.53 11.58
C PRO A 305 -16.02 5.93 11.22
N PRO A 306 -16.46 6.55 10.11
CA PRO A 306 -15.99 7.89 9.73
C PRO A 306 -16.44 8.97 10.72
N GLY A 307 -17.49 8.70 11.50
CA GLY A 307 -18.05 9.65 12.46
C GLY A 307 -18.41 10.98 11.79
N SER A 308 -18.18 12.09 12.50
CA SER A 308 -18.58 13.42 12.00
C SER A 308 -17.87 13.89 10.72
N THR A 309 -16.83 13.20 10.24
CA THR A 309 -16.26 13.45 8.90
C THR A 309 -17.21 13.06 7.76
N PHE A 310 -18.24 12.26 8.05
CA PHE A 310 -19.24 11.82 7.08
C PHE A 310 -20.36 12.85 6.82
N LYS A 311 -20.57 13.79 7.74
CA LYS A 311 -21.66 14.79 7.69
C LYS A 311 -21.64 15.71 6.45
N PRO A 312 -20.48 16.17 5.94
CA PRO A 312 -20.45 16.90 4.68
C PRO A 312 -21.12 16.14 3.52
N ALA A 313 -20.90 14.82 3.41
CA ALA A 313 -21.56 13.98 2.40
C ALA A 313 -23.08 13.92 2.62
N GLN A 314 -23.54 13.83 3.86
CA GLN A 314 -24.98 13.89 4.18
C GLN A 314 -25.61 15.22 3.76
N GLY A 315 -24.96 16.34 4.09
CA GLY A 315 -25.42 17.67 3.71
C GLY A 315 -25.54 17.86 2.20
N LEU A 316 -24.56 17.35 1.45
CA LEU A 316 -24.56 17.34 -0.01
C LEU A 316 -25.78 16.58 -0.57
N ILE A 317 -26.07 15.40 -0.02
CA ILE A 317 -27.22 14.59 -0.44
C ILE A 317 -28.54 15.31 -0.15
N PHE A 318 -28.68 15.89 1.04
CA PHE A 318 -29.94 16.56 1.41
C PHE A 318 -30.22 17.78 0.53
N LEU A 319 -29.18 18.51 0.11
CA LEU A 319 -29.29 19.61 -0.85
C LEU A 319 -29.63 19.09 -2.26
N GLN A 320 -28.89 18.09 -2.75
CA GLN A 320 -29.10 17.47 -4.06
C GLN A 320 -30.53 16.93 -4.21
N GLU A 321 -31.02 16.28 -3.16
CA GLU A 321 -32.34 15.70 -3.17
C GLU A 321 -33.43 16.72 -2.79
N GLY A 322 -33.09 17.99 -2.56
CA GLY A 322 -34.06 19.04 -2.22
C GLY A 322 -34.82 18.80 -0.91
N ILE A 323 -34.26 17.97 -0.02
CA ILE A 323 -34.78 17.73 1.33
C ILE A 323 -34.62 18.98 2.19
N ILE A 324 -33.50 19.69 1.97
CA ILE A 324 -33.21 20.98 2.59
C ILE A 324 -32.84 22.01 1.53
N ASN A 325 -32.98 23.29 1.87
CA ASN A 325 -32.31 24.39 1.19
C ASN A 325 -31.35 25.09 2.17
N LEU A 326 -30.68 26.16 1.71
CA LEU A 326 -29.69 26.87 2.54
C LEU A 326 -30.29 27.58 3.76
N GLN A 327 -31.61 27.77 3.79
CA GLN A 327 -32.34 28.42 4.88
C GLN A 327 -33.07 27.43 5.78
N THR A 328 -33.28 26.18 5.35
CA THR A 328 -33.87 25.12 6.18
C THR A 328 -33.06 24.99 7.47
N ALA A 329 -33.73 25.18 8.60
CA ALA A 329 -33.10 25.18 9.90
C ALA A 329 -33.73 24.13 10.81
N TYR A 330 -32.90 23.28 11.40
CA TYR A 330 -33.34 22.29 12.38
C TYR A 330 -32.94 22.69 13.79
N SER A 331 -33.81 22.41 14.75
CA SER A 331 -33.53 22.60 16.17
C SER A 331 -32.66 21.47 16.73
N CYS A 332 -31.67 21.82 17.54
CA CYS A 332 -30.88 20.90 18.34
C CYS A 332 -31.12 21.16 19.83
N ASN A 333 -31.65 20.17 20.54
CA ASN A 333 -31.73 20.17 22.00
C ASN A 333 -30.83 19.07 22.57
N HIS A 334 -29.52 19.21 22.36
CA HIS A 334 -28.49 18.24 22.78
C HIS A 334 -28.63 16.82 22.21
N GLY A 335 -29.34 16.66 21.09
CA GLY A 335 -29.46 15.37 20.42
C GLY A 335 -30.67 15.28 19.49
N TYR A 336 -30.91 14.07 18.99
CA TYR A 336 -32.07 13.77 18.13
C TYR A 336 -33.31 13.42 18.97
N PRO A 337 -34.45 14.15 18.83
CA PRO A 337 -35.54 14.06 19.79
C PRO A 337 -36.36 12.77 19.74
N TYR A 338 -36.57 12.17 18.55
CA TYR A 338 -37.44 10.98 18.39
C TYR A 338 -36.91 9.71 19.06
N THR A 339 -35.67 9.72 19.52
CA THR A 339 -34.96 8.62 20.19
C THR A 339 -34.53 9.02 21.61
N GLY A 340 -35.17 10.05 22.19
CA GLY A 340 -34.86 10.52 23.53
C GLY A 340 -33.50 11.25 23.64
N GLY A 341 -33.08 11.91 22.57
CA GLY A 341 -31.83 12.68 22.53
C GLY A 341 -30.63 11.91 21.98
N LYS A 342 -30.83 10.78 21.27
CA LYS A 342 -29.72 9.93 20.76
C LYS A 342 -29.70 9.80 19.22
N PRO A 343 -28.60 10.04 18.51
CA PRO A 343 -27.28 10.41 19.01
C PRO A 343 -27.29 11.75 19.75
N ALA A 344 -26.54 11.79 20.85
CA ALA A 344 -26.39 13.00 21.67
C ALA A 344 -25.61 14.05 20.89
N CYS A 345 -25.81 15.33 21.21
CA CYS A 345 -25.09 16.44 20.60
C CYS A 345 -24.46 17.32 21.68
N HIS A 346 -23.28 17.85 21.39
CA HIS A 346 -22.63 18.86 22.22
C HIS A 346 -23.35 20.21 22.10
N GLY A 347 -23.06 21.13 23.03
CA GLY A 347 -23.67 22.45 23.06
C GLY A 347 -23.18 23.37 21.94
N HIS A 348 -24.12 24.01 21.25
CA HIS A 348 -23.89 25.03 20.23
C HIS A 348 -25.19 25.84 20.00
N PRO A 349 -25.16 27.01 19.33
CA PRO A 349 -26.37 27.76 18.98
C PRO A 349 -27.37 26.92 18.17
N SER A 350 -28.67 27.16 18.33
CA SER A 350 -29.75 26.43 17.67
C SER A 350 -30.98 27.35 17.54
N PRO A 351 -31.81 27.23 16.47
CA PRO A 351 -31.69 26.29 15.34
C PRO A 351 -30.57 26.66 14.36
N LEU A 352 -30.14 25.71 13.53
CA LEU A 352 -29.05 25.89 12.56
C LEU A 352 -29.48 25.50 11.14
N SER A 353 -29.04 26.25 10.15
CA SER A 353 -29.03 25.82 8.74
C SER A 353 -27.75 25.02 8.40
N ILE A 354 -27.64 24.50 7.17
CA ILE A 354 -26.57 23.56 6.78
C ILE A 354 -25.14 24.09 7.03
N VAL A 355 -24.85 25.34 6.68
CA VAL A 355 -23.50 25.94 6.85
C VAL A 355 -23.08 25.93 8.33
N PRO A 356 -23.84 26.56 9.26
CA PRO A 356 -23.47 26.53 10.66
C PRO A 356 -23.63 25.14 11.31
N ALA A 357 -24.48 24.25 10.76
CA ALA A 357 -24.57 22.86 11.21
C ALA A 357 -23.30 22.05 10.89
N ILE A 358 -22.68 22.25 9.71
CA ILE A 358 -21.36 21.69 9.39
C ILE A 358 -20.29 22.32 10.31
N ALA A 359 -20.30 23.65 10.46
CA ALA A 359 -19.30 24.38 11.26
C ALA A 359 -19.26 23.94 12.72
N ASN A 360 -20.44 23.79 13.34
CA ASN A 360 -20.63 23.36 14.72
C ASN A 360 -20.79 21.84 14.85
N SER A 361 -20.69 21.07 13.76
CA SER A 361 -20.83 19.61 13.80
C SER A 361 -22.12 19.13 14.49
N CYS A 362 -23.26 19.78 14.25
CA CYS A 362 -24.52 19.47 14.92
C CYS A 362 -25.04 18.08 14.56
N ASN A 363 -25.09 17.13 15.52
CA ASN A 363 -25.63 15.78 15.27
C ASN A 363 -27.12 15.82 14.91
N SER A 364 -27.90 16.62 15.62
CA SER A 364 -29.36 16.68 15.45
C SER A 364 -29.76 17.12 14.04
N PHE A 365 -29.06 18.10 13.45
CA PHE A 365 -29.33 18.57 12.08
C PHE A 365 -29.25 17.44 11.05
N PHE A 366 -28.20 16.61 11.11
CA PHE A 366 -28.03 15.51 10.14
C PHE A 366 -29.00 14.36 10.39
N CYS A 367 -29.34 14.09 11.66
CA CYS A 367 -30.42 13.14 11.98
C CYS A 367 -31.78 13.63 11.43
N TRP A 368 -32.12 14.91 11.60
CA TRP A 368 -33.33 15.49 11.02
C TRP A 368 -33.32 15.41 9.50
N GLY A 369 -32.23 15.79 8.84
CA GLY A 369 -32.12 15.70 7.39
C GLY A 369 -32.28 14.27 6.85
N LEU A 370 -31.69 13.27 7.53
CA LEU A 370 -31.87 11.87 7.14
C LEU A 370 -33.29 11.37 7.41
N HIS A 371 -33.88 11.75 8.54
CA HIS A 371 -35.28 11.46 8.84
C HIS A 371 -36.20 12.01 7.76
N ASP A 372 -36.09 13.31 7.48
CA ASP A 372 -36.91 13.99 6.49
C ASP A 372 -36.68 13.41 5.10
N MET A 373 -35.46 12.97 4.75
CA MET A 373 -35.20 12.29 3.49
C MET A 373 -35.91 10.94 3.40
N LEU A 374 -35.68 10.06 4.38
CA LEU A 374 -36.12 8.67 4.34
C LEU A 374 -37.63 8.52 4.59
N ASP A 375 -38.24 9.44 5.31
CA ASP A 375 -39.67 9.45 5.60
C ASP A 375 -40.49 10.33 4.64
N ASN A 376 -39.86 10.97 3.64
CA ASN A 376 -40.57 11.72 2.61
C ASN A 376 -41.30 10.81 1.61
N ARG A 377 -42.57 10.53 1.90
CA ARG A 377 -43.45 9.72 1.04
C ARG A 377 -43.92 10.44 -0.23
N HIS A 378 -43.74 11.76 -0.33
CA HIS A 378 -43.99 12.48 -1.57
C HIS A 378 -42.89 12.26 -2.60
N ARG A 379 -41.66 12.03 -2.14
CA ARG A 379 -40.47 11.87 -2.98
C ARG A 379 -40.11 10.42 -3.25
N TYR A 380 -40.31 9.54 -2.28
CA TYR A 380 -40.02 8.11 -2.40
C TYR A 380 -41.24 7.29 -1.98
N ALA A 381 -41.61 6.28 -2.77
CA ALA A 381 -42.76 5.44 -2.48
C ALA A 381 -42.55 4.60 -1.20
N THR A 382 -41.30 4.22 -0.93
CA THR A 382 -40.90 3.41 0.23
C THR A 382 -39.64 3.96 0.89
N ILE A 383 -39.42 3.59 2.15
CA ILE A 383 -38.17 3.94 2.84
C ILE A 383 -36.96 3.24 2.18
N GLN A 384 -37.14 2.01 1.70
CA GLN A 384 -36.11 1.26 0.99
C GLN A 384 -35.63 2.01 -0.25
N GLU A 385 -36.57 2.57 -1.03
CA GLU A 385 -36.24 3.38 -2.21
C GLU A 385 -35.42 4.62 -1.85
N GLY A 386 -35.89 5.42 -0.87
CA GLY A 386 -35.14 6.60 -0.40
C GLY A 386 -33.75 6.24 0.14
N PHE A 387 -33.64 5.08 0.80
CA PHE A 387 -32.38 4.57 1.31
C PHE A 387 -31.40 4.12 0.22
N GLU A 388 -31.89 3.47 -0.83
CA GLU A 388 -31.07 3.10 -1.99
C GLU A 388 -30.56 4.34 -2.74
N VAL A 389 -31.39 5.38 -2.89
CA VAL A 389 -30.97 6.67 -3.46
C VAL A 389 -29.85 7.30 -2.61
N TRP A 390 -30.05 7.39 -1.29
CA TRP A 390 -29.03 7.86 -0.35
C TRP A 390 -27.71 7.07 -0.48
N LYS A 391 -27.79 5.72 -0.49
CA LYS A 391 -26.63 4.85 -0.65
C LYS A 391 -25.90 5.12 -1.96
N ASN A 392 -26.64 5.27 -3.06
CA ASN A 392 -26.05 5.49 -4.38
C ASN A 392 -25.27 6.81 -4.44
N HIS A 393 -25.77 7.88 -3.82
CA HIS A 393 -24.99 9.11 -3.69
C HIS A 393 -23.72 8.91 -2.87
N ILE A 394 -23.81 8.26 -1.71
CA ILE A 394 -22.64 7.97 -0.86
C ILE A 394 -21.57 7.16 -1.62
N VAL A 395 -22.00 6.14 -2.36
CA VAL A 395 -21.10 5.31 -3.18
C VAL A 395 -20.47 6.13 -4.30
N SER A 396 -21.23 7.02 -4.96
CA SER A 396 -20.69 7.89 -6.01
C SER A 396 -19.62 8.87 -5.53
N MET A 397 -19.59 9.18 -4.22
CA MET A 397 -18.55 10.00 -3.59
C MET A 397 -17.32 9.19 -3.15
N GLY A 398 -17.25 7.90 -3.51
CA GLY A 398 -16.08 7.04 -3.29
C GLY A 398 -16.11 6.19 -2.00
N TYR A 399 -17.25 6.10 -1.30
CA TYR A 399 -17.38 5.23 -0.13
C TYR A 399 -17.92 3.83 -0.48
N GLY A 400 -17.57 2.83 0.33
CA GLY A 400 -18.16 1.49 0.28
C GLY A 400 -17.59 0.54 -0.78
N TYR A 401 -16.72 1.06 -1.66
CA TYR A 401 -15.95 0.32 -2.66
C TYR A 401 -14.50 0.84 -2.71
N PRO A 402 -13.54 0.01 -3.17
CA PRO A 402 -12.16 0.46 -3.38
C PRO A 402 -12.14 1.61 -4.39
N LEU A 403 -11.35 2.65 -4.12
CA LEU A 403 -11.15 3.79 -5.01
C LEU A 403 -10.25 3.43 -6.20
N GLY A 404 -9.46 2.35 -6.07
CA GLY A 404 -8.54 1.90 -7.11
C GLY A 404 -7.14 2.47 -6.96
N ILE A 405 -6.69 2.69 -5.72
CA ILE A 405 -5.30 3.08 -5.48
C ILE A 405 -4.35 2.03 -6.06
N ASP A 406 -3.23 2.47 -6.61
CA ASP A 406 -2.17 1.64 -7.18
C ASP A 406 -1.28 0.97 -6.11
N LEU A 407 -1.88 0.59 -4.98
CA LEU A 407 -1.27 -0.15 -3.88
C LEU A 407 -2.10 -1.38 -3.52
N PRO A 408 -1.46 -2.50 -3.10
CA PRO A 408 -2.19 -3.71 -2.79
C PRO A 408 -2.95 -3.57 -1.45
N GLY A 409 -4.04 -4.33 -1.32
CA GLY A 409 -4.72 -4.52 -0.03
C GLY A 409 -5.79 -3.50 0.32
N GLU A 410 -6.14 -2.58 -0.59
CA GLU A 410 -7.24 -1.64 -0.40
C GLU A 410 -8.53 -2.35 0.03
N LYS A 411 -9.09 -1.91 1.15
CA LYS A 411 -10.38 -2.38 1.65
C LYS A 411 -11.49 -1.46 1.15
N ARG A 412 -12.63 -2.08 0.86
CA ARG A 412 -13.82 -1.38 0.36
C ARG A 412 -14.53 -0.49 1.38
N GLY A 413 -14.26 -0.61 2.68
CA GLY A 413 -15.15 -0.06 3.71
C GLY A 413 -16.54 -0.73 3.67
N TYR A 414 -17.56 -0.09 4.24
CA TYR A 414 -18.91 -0.64 4.25
C TYR A 414 -19.97 0.45 4.29
N ILE A 415 -20.86 0.43 3.29
CA ILE A 415 -22.09 1.22 3.25
C ILE A 415 -23.25 0.24 3.13
N PRO A 416 -24.20 0.21 4.09
CA PRO A 416 -25.33 -0.72 4.05
C PRO A 416 -26.27 -0.42 2.88
N ASN A 417 -26.96 -1.47 2.42
CA ASN A 417 -28.11 -1.37 1.52
C ASN A 417 -29.40 -1.71 2.28
N SER A 418 -30.55 -1.43 1.67
CA SER A 418 -31.87 -1.65 2.28
C SER A 418 -32.10 -3.11 2.68
N THR A 419 -31.56 -4.06 1.90
CA THR A 419 -31.66 -5.50 2.18
C THR A 419 -31.02 -5.90 3.52
N VAL A 420 -29.94 -5.23 3.93
CA VAL A 420 -29.33 -5.45 5.25
C VAL A 420 -30.35 -5.21 6.36
N TYR A 421 -31.03 -4.07 6.31
CA TYR A 421 -32.01 -3.70 7.34
C TYR A 421 -33.33 -4.47 7.21
N ASP A 422 -33.75 -4.81 6.00
CA ASP A 422 -34.91 -5.68 5.80
C ASP A 422 -34.70 -7.06 6.45
N ASN A 423 -33.48 -7.61 6.36
CA ASN A 423 -33.13 -8.88 6.99
C ASN A 423 -33.05 -8.76 8.52
N VAL A 424 -32.36 -7.73 9.04
CA VAL A 424 -32.17 -7.53 10.48
C VAL A 424 -33.50 -7.24 11.19
N TYR A 425 -34.31 -6.36 10.62
CA TYR A 425 -35.55 -5.89 11.24
C TYR A 425 -36.81 -6.53 10.66
N ARG A 426 -36.67 -7.58 9.84
CA ARG A 426 -37.80 -8.29 9.19
C ARG A 426 -38.74 -7.31 8.47
N GLN A 427 -38.16 -6.40 7.69
CA GLN A 427 -38.83 -5.31 6.96
C GLN A 427 -39.54 -4.27 7.85
N ARG A 428 -39.32 -4.28 9.16
CA ARG A 428 -39.94 -3.35 10.14
C ARG A 428 -38.91 -2.37 10.68
N TRP A 429 -38.39 -1.52 9.81
CA TRP A 429 -37.48 -0.43 10.19
C TRP A 429 -37.95 0.89 9.58
N ASN A 430 -37.57 1.99 10.22
CA ASN A 430 -37.82 3.36 9.77
C ASN A 430 -36.54 4.19 9.92
N SER A 431 -36.59 5.47 9.55
CA SER A 431 -35.46 6.40 9.66
C SER A 431 -34.83 6.41 11.06
N SER A 432 -35.67 6.40 12.10
CA SER A 432 -35.25 6.46 13.50
C SER A 432 -34.59 5.16 13.98
N THR A 433 -34.89 4.03 13.33
CA THR A 433 -34.28 2.72 13.63
C THR A 433 -32.79 2.71 13.29
N ILE A 434 -32.42 3.40 12.20
CA ILE A 434 -31.05 3.39 11.63
C ILE A 434 -30.35 4.75 11.74
N ILE A 435 -30.87 5.66 12.57
CA ILE A 435 -30.52 7.09 12.53
C ILE A 435 -29.04 7.38 12.78
N SER A 436 -28.32 6.48 13.47
CA SER A 436 -26.88 6.62 13.75
C SER A 436 -26.03 6.76 12.49
N ILE A 437 -26.49 6.25 11.33
CA ILE A 437 -25.77 6.40 10.06
C ILE A 437 -25.70 7.86 9.60
N ALA A 438 -26.64 8.72 10.03
CA ALA A 438 -26.66 10.14 9.69
C ALA A 438 -25.40 10.88 10.17
N ILE A 439 -24.71 10.32 11.17
CA ILE A 439 -23.49 10.89 11.74
C ILE A 439 -22.26 10.03 11.47
N GLY A 440 -22.33 9.10 10.51
CA GLY A 440 -21.21 8.22 10.14
C GLY A 440 -20.89 7.15 11.19
N GLN A 441 -21.89 6.71 11.95
CA GLN A 441 -21.81 5.59 12.89
C GLN A 441 -22.77 4.45 12.48
N GLY A 442 -22.99 3.48 13.37
CA GLY A 442 -23.77 2.27 13.07
C GLY A 442 -22.94 1.30 12.25
N GLU A 443 -23.50 0.83 11.13
CA GLU A 443 -22.85 -0.14 10.26
C GLU A 443 -21.80 0.49 9.34
N ILE A 444 -21.80 1.82 9.20
CA ILE A 444 -20.89 2.52 8.28
C ILE A 444 -19.44 2.34 8.72
N SER A 445 -18.59 1.93 7.79
CA SER A 445 -17.13 2.02 7.93
C SER A 445 -16.47 2.54 6.66
N ALA A 446 -15.36 3.24 6.83
CA ALA A 446 -14.57 3.80 5.75
C ALA A 446 -13.08 3.68 6.05
N THR A 447 -12.25 3.70 5.00
CA THR A 447 -10.80 3.82 5.15
C THR A 447 -10.39 5.29 5.28
N PRO A 448 -9.25 5.61 5.91
CA PRO A 448 -8.69 6.97 5.90
C PRO A 448 -8.52 7.53 4.49
N LEU A 449 -8.16 6.70 3.51
CA LEU A 449 -8.11 7.08 2.10
C LEU A 449 -9.49 7.55 1.58
N GLN A 450 -10.57 6.82 1.86
CA GLN A 450 -11.94 7.21 1.47
C GLN A 450 -12.38 8.53 2.12
N ILE A 451 -12.02 8.75 3.39
CA ILE A 451 -12.28 10.02 4.09
C ILE A 451 -11.51 11.17 3.42
N CYS A 452 -10.24 10.96 3.05
CA CYS A 452 -9.44 11.96 2.33
C CYS A 452 -10.00 12.23 0.93
N ASN A 453 -10.47 11.19 0.23
CA ASN A 453 -11.09 11.33 -1.08
C ASN A 453 -12.35 12.20 -1.06
N LEU A 454 -13.17 12.11 -0.01
CA LEU A 454 -14.31 13.03 0.16
C LEU A 454 -13.81 14.48 0.32
N ALA A 455 -12.73 14.72 1.07
CA ALA A 455 -12.15 16.05 1.19
C ALA A 455 -11.64 16.59 -0.16
N ALA A 456 -10.97 15.75 -0.95
CA ALA A 456 -10.54 16.09 -2.31
C ALA A 456 -11.73 16.38 -3.24
N THR A 457 -12.80 15.59 -3.15
CA THR A 457 -14.04 15.78 -3.91
C THR A 457 -14.68 17.14 -3.62
N ILE A 458 -14.75 17.52 -2.33
CA ILE A 458 -15.30 18.82 -1.91
C ILE A 458 -14.37 19.96 -2.32
N ALA A 459 -13.06 19.78 -2.18
CA ALA A 459 -12.05 20.74 -2.63
C ALA A 459 -12.22 21.07 -4.13
N ASN A 460 -12.40 20.04 -4.95
CA ASN A 460 -12.65 20.14 -6.40
C ASN A 460 -14.08 20.55 -6.77
N ARG A 461 -14.97 20.69 -5.80
CA ARG A 461 -16.39 21.01 -6.01
C ARG A 461 -17.11 20.03 -6.94
N GLY A 462 -16.98 18.73 -6.68
CA GLY A 462 -17.81 17.71 -7.34
C GLY A 462 -17.11 16.81 -8.34
N TYR A 463 -15.79 16.65 -8.22
CA TYR A 463 -15.10 15.52 -8.86
C TYR A 463 -13.89 15.08 -8.03
N TYR A 464 -13.47 13.83 -8.18
CA TYR A 464 -12.17 13.38 -7.69
C TYR A 464 -11.47 12.58 -8.78
N LYS A 465 -10.15 12.49 -8.68
CA LYS A 465 -9.35 11.59 -9.51
C LYS A 465 -8.95 10.39 -8.68
N THR A 466 -8.87 9.21 -9.31
CA THR A 466 -8.40 8.00 -8.62
C THR A 466 -7.07 8.30 -7.90
N PRO A 467 -7.03 8.15 -6.56
CA PRO A 467 -5.80 8.40 -5.81
C PRO A 467 -4.69 7.46 -6.24
N HIS A 468 -3.48 7.95 -6.45
CA HIS A 468 -2.34 7.14 -6.90
C HIS A 468 -1.02 7.63 -6.32
N VAL A 469 -0.07 6.70 -6.12
CA VAL A 469 1.28 6.99 -5.62
C VAL A 469 2.33 7.09 -6.73
N VAL A 470 2.12 6.48 -7.90
CA VAL A 470 3.08 6.59 -9.03
C VAL A 470 2.69 7.74 -9.95
N LYS A 471 3.60 8.70 -10.08
CA LYS A 471 3.44 9.90 -10.91
C LYS A 471 3.92 9.69 -12.35
N ASP A 472 5.07 9.03 -12.51
CA ASP A 472 5.66 8.78 -13.82
C ASP A 472 6.44 7.47 -13.84
N ILE A 473 6.47 6.83 -15.01
CA ILE A 473 7.24 5.62 -15.30
C ILE A 473 8.24 5.97 -16.40
N GLU A 474 9.50 5.59 -16.19
CA GLU A 474 10.56 5.79 -17.16
C GLU A 474 10.16 5.30 -18.56
N GLY A 475 10.43 6.12 -19.56
CA GLY A 475 9.89 5.94 -20.92
C GLY A 475 8.61 6.76 -21.20
N GLY A 476 8.14 7.55 -20.23
CA GLY A 476 7.01 8.49 -20.39
C GLY A 476 5.63 7.83 -20.37
N GLN A 477 5.56 6.61 -19.84
CA GLN A 477 4.29 5.91 -19.68
C GLN A 477 3.56 6.46 -18.45
N LYS A 478 2.48 7.21 -18.69
CA LYS A 478 1.60 7.67 -17.60
C LYS A 478 0.57 6.61 -17.28
N THR A 479 0.39 6.32 -16.00
CA THR A 479 -0.77 5.56 -15.53
C THR A 479 -2.03 6.39 -15.84
N PRO A 480 -3.03 5.86 -16.56
CA PRO A 480 -4.28 6.58 -16.80
C PRO A 480 -4.95 6.91 -15.47
N VAL A 481 -5.21 8.19 -15.21
CA VAL A 481 -5.92 8.64 -14.01
C VAL A 481 -7.36 8.96 -14.39
N GLU A 482 -8.30 8.15 -13.92
CA GLU A 482 -9.72 8.34 -14.16
C GLU A 482 -10.29 9.46 -13.27
N ALA A 483 -11.08 10.34 -13.87
CA ALA A 483 -11.86 11.34 -13.15
C ALA A 483 -13.27 10.81 -12.90
N HIS A 484 -13.71 10.90 -11.66
CA HIS A 484 -15.01 10.45 -11.18
C HIS A 484 -15.86 11.65 -10.81
N TYR A 485 -17.11 11.63 -11.27
CA TYR A 485 -18.09 12.69 -11.01
C TYR A 485 -19.21 12.12 -10.15
N PRO A 486 -19.24 12.42 -8.85
CA PRO A 486 -20.35 12.05 -7.98
C PRO A 486 -21.69 12.56 -8.52
N THR A 487 -22.78 11.93 -8.09
CA THR A 487 -24.14 12.27 -8.54
C THR A 487 -24.69 13.57 -7.94
N VAL A 488 -23.88 14.29 -7.16
CA VAL A 488 -24.23 15.59 -6.56
C VAL A 488 -23.72 16.72 -7.44
N SER A 489 -24.57 17.73 -7.65
CA SER A 489 -24.30 18.88 -8.49
C SER A 489 -23.30 19.84 -7.84
N HIS A 490 -22.44 20.44 -8.67
CA HIS A 490 -21.39 21.38 -8.28
C HIS A 490 -21.85 22.48 -7.30
N GLU A 491 -23.05 23.05 -7.53
CA GLU A 491 -23.59 24.17 -6.75
C GLU A 491 -23.75 23.87 -5.24
N HIS A 492 -23.96 22.61 -4.86
CA HIS A 492 -24.11 22.23 -3.45
C HIS A 492 -22.77 22.15 -2.71
N TYR A 493 -21.67 21.93 -3.43
CA TYR A 493 -20.34 21.84 -2.84
C TYR A 493 -19.83 23.16 -2.29
N GLU A 494 -20.24 24.31 -2.84
CA GLU A 494 -19.86 25.62 -2.30
C GLU A 494 -20.40 25.83 -0.87
N ALA A 495 -21.67 25.50 -0.62
CA ALA A 495 -22.26 25.61 0.71
C ALA A 495 -21.59 24.66 1.71
N THR A 496 -21.25 23.44 1.27
CA THR A 496 -20.53 22.47 2.10
C THR A 496 -19.11 22.93 2.42
N ALA A 497 -18.37 23.43 1.42
CA ALA A 497 -17.04 23.97 1.57
C ALA A 497 -17.03 25.19 2.52
N GLU A 498 -17.99 26.10 2.39
CA GLU A 498 -18.12 27.25 3.29
C GLU A 498 -18.45 26.80 4.73
N GLY A 499 -19.30 25.78 4.90
CA GLY A 499 -19.52 25.15 6.22
C GLY A 499 -18.22 24.60 6.83
N MET A 500 -17.38 23.96 6.02
CA MET A 500 -16.07 23.45 6.45
C MET A 500 -15.07 24.58 6.75
N ARG A 501 -15.13 25.69 6.01
CA ARG A 501 -14.33 26.90 6.29
C ARG A 501 -14.76 27.56 7.59
N GLN A 502 -16.06 27.72 7.82
CA GLN A 502 -16.61 28.26 9.06
C GLN A 502 -16.27 27.37 10.27
N ALA A 503 -16.15 26.06 10.08
CA ALA A 503 -15.66 25.17 11.13
C ALA A 503 -14.27 25.59 11.63
N VAL A 504 -13.41 26.12 10.78
CA VAL A 504 -12.06 26.59 11.13
C VAL A 504 -12.08 28.04 11.62
N LEU A 505 -12.93 28.91 11.07
CA LEU A 505 -12.96 30.32 11.48
C LEU A 505 -13.66 30.53 12.83
N SER A 506 -14.71 29.78 13.13
CA SER A 506 -15.57 30.02 14.29
C SER A 506 -16.16 28.76 14.93
N GLY A 507 -15.82 27.58 14.43
CA GLY A 507 -16.42 26.31 14.84
C GLY A 507 -15.45 25.31 15.47
N THR A 508 -15.79 24.02 15.29
CA THR A 508 -15.10 22.91 15.97
C THR A 508 -13.64 22.70 15.55
N CYS A 509 -13.23 23.24 14.41
CA CYS A 509 -11.90 23.06 13.80
C CYS A 509 -11.01 24.29 13.98
N TRP A 510 -11.29 25.20 14.93
CA TRP A 510 -10.56 26.47 15.06
C TRP A 510 -9.03 26.31 15.20
N ALA A 511 -8.58 25.22 15.82
CA ALA A 511 -7.16 24.89 15.94
C ALA A 511 -6.48 24.53 14.60
N ALA A 512 -7.24 24.41 13.50
CA ALA A 512 -6.73 24.23 12.15
C ALA A 512 -6.34 25.55 11.45
N TYR A 513 -6.60 26.70 12.08
CA TYR A 513 -6.33 28.01 11.48
C TYR A 513 -4.82 28.20 11.18
N ILE A 514 -4.53 28.63 9.95
CA ILE A 514 -3.19 29.00 9.48
C ILE A 514 -3.25 30.45 8.99
N PRO A 515 -2.47 31.38 9.56
CA PRO A 515 -2.47 32.77 9.12
C PRO A 515 -2.18 32.90 7.61
N GLY A 516 -3.07 33.60 6.89
CA GLY A 516 -2.93 33.85 5.45
C GLY A 516 -3.35 32.69 4.54
N ILE A 517 -3.83 31.56 5.10
CA ILE A 517 -4.32 30.42 4.33
C ILE A 517 -5.74 30.07 4.80
N ASP A 518 -6.72 30.21 3.91
CA ASP A 518 -8.09 29.81 4.20
C ASP A 518 -8.20 28.28 4.25
N VAL A 519 -8.16 27.71 5.46
CA VAL A 519 -8.30 26.27 5.67
C VAL A 519 -9.77 25.89 5.80
N CYS A 520 -10.15 24.76 5.18
CA CYS A 520 -11.45 24.13 5.33
C CYS A 520 -11.29 22.82 6.09
N GLY A 521 -12.16 22.53 7.05
CA GLY A 521 -12.03 21.29 7.80
C GLY A 521 -13.29 20.80 8.46
N LYS A 522 -13.29 19.52 8.82
CA LYS A 522 -14.33 18.87 9.60
C LYS A 522 -13.69 17.91 10.60
N THR A 523 -13.97 18.15 11.88
CA THR A 523 -13.62 17.23 12.97
C THR A 523 -14.44 15.95 12.89
N GLY A 524 -13.82 14.84 13.25
CA GLY A 524 -14.45 13.56 13.51
C GLY A 524 -14.15 13.10 14.93
N THR A 525 -15.19 12.68 15.64
CA THR A 525 -15.06 11.83 16.82
C THR A 525 -15.89 10.59 16.50
N ALA A 526 -15.25 9.43 16.49
CA ALA A 526 -15.92 8.15 16.27
C ALA A 526 -15.92 7.36 17.57
N GLU A 527 -17.12 6.98 18.04
CA GLU A 527 -17.29 6.22 19.27
C GLU A 527 -16.57 4.88 19.16
N ASN A 528 -15.76 4.58 20.17
CA ASN A 528 -15.09 3.29 20.29
C ASN A 528 -15.70 2.51 21.46
N PRO A 529 -16.46 1.43 21.21
CA PRO A 529 -17.04 0.62 22.29
C PRO A 529 -16.00 -0.03 23.22
N HIS A 530 -14.74 -0.10 22.80
CA HIS A 530 -13.65 -0.80 23.48
C HIS A 530 -12.58 0.11 24.07
N GLY A 531 -12.77 1.43 24.06
CA GLY A 531 -11.77 2.37 24.56
C GLY A 531 -12.18 3.84 24.42
N LYS A 532 -11.18 4.73 24.34
CA LYS A 532 -11.43 6.12 23.99
C LYS A 532 -11.87 6.21 22.53
N ASP A 533 -12.72 7.18 22.24
CA ASP A 533 -13.11 7.52 20.87
C ASP A 533 -11.90 7.73 19.96
N HIS A 534 -12.10 7.58 18.66
CA HIS A 534 -11.07 7.88 17.68
C HIS A 534 -11.10 9.37 17.31
N SER A 535 -9.92 9.98 17.24
CA SER A 535 -9.74 11.38 16.89
C SER A 535 -9.50 11.49 15.38
N ALA A 536 -10.44 12.07 14.65
CA ALA A 536 -10.36 12.20 13.21
C ALA A 536 -10.48 13.66 12.74
N PHE A 537 -9.93 13.93 11.57
CA PHE A 537 -10.03 15.21 10.87
C PHE A 537 -9.99 14.95 9.38
N MET A 538 -10.81 15.68 8.63
CA MET A 538 -10.66 15.83 7.19
C MET A 538 -10.62 17.32 6.85
N GLY A 539 -9.84 17.72 5.86
CA GLY A 539 -9.77 19.12 5.45
C GLY A 539 -9.09 19.31 4.12
N PHE A 540 -9.15 20.54 3.61
CA PHE A 540 -8.40 20.95 2.43
C PHE A 540 -8.02 22.42 2.53
N ALA A 541 -6.98 22.80 1.81
CA ALA A 541 -6.51 24.16 1.75
C ALA A 541 -5.77 24.47 0.44
N PRO A 542 -5.77 25.73 0.01
CA PRO A 542 -6.64 26.82 0.48
C PRO A 542 -8.11 26.62 0.05
N TYR A 543 -9.05 27.43 0.56
CA TYR A 543 -10.47 27.40 0.19
C TYR A 543 -10.65 27.60 -1.32
N ASN A 544 -9.94 28.60 -1.86
CA ASN A 544 -9.85 28.91 -3.28
C ASN A 544 -8.59 28.24 -3.87
N HIS A 545 -8.72 27.64 -5.05
CA HIS A 545 -7.65 26.88 -5.71
C HIS A 545 -6.94 25.87 -4.78
N PRO A 546 -7.68 24.89 -4.23
CA PRO A 546 -7.11 23.94 -3.27
C PRO A 546 -5.88 23.22 -3.81
N LYS A 547 -4.85 23.12 -2.99
CA LYS A 547 -3.58 22.44 -3.32
C LYS A 547 -3.40 21.13 -2.59
N VAL A 548 -4.14 20.94 -1.50
CA VAL A 548 -4.05 19.72 -0.70
C VAL A 548 -5.38 19.43 -0.02
N ALA A 549 -5.73 18.15 0.01
CA ALA A 549 -6.71 17.56 0.92
C ALA A 549 -5.97 16.63 1.88
N VAL A 550 -6.43 16.56 3.13
CA VAL A 550 -5.85 15.72 4.18
C VAL A 550 -6.95 15.02 4.96
N ALA A 551 -6.71 13.75 5.32
CA ALA A 551 -7.40 13.07 6.40
C ALA A 551 -6.38 12.59 7.43
N VAL A 552 -6.71 12.79 8.71
CA VAL A 552 -5.96 12.27 9.84
C VAL A 552 -6.92 11.44 10.68
N TYR A 553 -6.49 10.24 11.06
CA TYR A 553 -7.24 9.35 11.92
C TYR A 553 -6.31 8.81 13.00
N VAL A 554 -6.58 9.10 14.27
CA VAL A 554 -5.80 8.63 15.42
C VAL A 554 -6.68 7.76 16.30
N GLU A 555 -6.33 6.48 16.38
CA GLU A 555 -7.02 5.51 17.20
C GLU A 555 -6.87 5.87 18.70
N ASN A 556 -7.96 5.75 19.47
CA ASN A 556 -8.02 6.07 20.89
C ASN A 556 -7.58 7.51 21.25
N GLY A 557 -7.59 8.42 20.28
CA GLY A 557 -7.21 9.83 20.48
C GLY A 557 -8.24 10.70 21.20
N GLY A 558 -9.43 10.16 21.48
CA GLY A 558 -10.58 10.89 22.00
C GLY A 558 -11.14 11.86 20.94
N TRP A 559 -11.34 13.11 21.32
CA TRP A 559 -11.94 14.12 20.46
C TRP A 559 -11.09 14.45 19.22
N GLY A 560 -11.72 14.67 18.07
CA GLY A 560 -11.03 15.11 16.82
C GLY A 560 -10.13 16.33 17.00
N ALA A 561 -10.49 17.25 17.90
CA ALA A 561 -9.73 18.45 18.22
C ALA A 561 -8.40 18.18 18.97
N ASN A 562 -8.22 16.98 19.53
CA ASN A 562 -7.05 16.66 20.35
C ASN A 562 -5.82 16.27 19.52
N TYR A 563 -6.02 15.53 18.43
CA TYR A 563 -4.94 15.01 17.58
C TYR A 563 -5.21 15.23 16.09
N GLY A 564 -6.37 14.81 15.59
CA GLY A 564 -6.70 14.89 14.17
C GLY A 564 -6.54 16.30 13.60
N VAL A 565 -7.22 17.28 14.21
CA VAL A 565 -7.15 18.69 13.79
C VAL A 565 -5.72 19.24 13.91
N PRO A 566 -5.03 19.11 15.06
CA PRO A 566 -3.68 19.62 15.17
C PRO A 566 -2.67 19.05 14.17
N ILE A 567 -2.71 17.74 13.94
CA ILE A 567 -1.82 17.07 12.99
C ILE A 567 -2.16 17.51 11.57
N GLY A 568 -3.45 17.54 11.21
CA GLY A 568 -3.91 18.00 9.90
C GLY A 568 -3.43 19.41 9.58
N LYS A 569 -3.50 20.34 10.55
CA LYS A 569 -2.94 21.69 10.42
C LYS A 569 -1.45 21.66 10.10
N LEU A 570 -0.65 20.97 10.92
CA LEU A 570 0.80 20.95 10.78
C LEU A 570 1.22 20.37 9.43
N MET A 571 0.54 19.31 8.98
CA MET A 571 0.78 18.70 7.67
C MET A 571 0.46 19.67 6.52
N MET A 572 -0.70 20.35 6.55
CA MET A 572 -1.05 21.35 5.54
C MET A 572 -0.10 22.54 5.56
N GLU A 573 0.27 23.05 6.75
CA GLU A 573 1.19 24.18 6.91
C GLU A 573 2.59 23.84 6.35
N LYS A 574 3.11 22.65 6.71
CA LYS A 574 4.39 22.15 6.21
C LYS A 574 4.41 22.05 4.69
N TYR A 575 3.35 21.49 4.09
CA TYR A 575 3.25 21.37 2.63
C TYR A 575 3.14 22.71 1.92
N LEU A 576 2.24 23.59 2.39
CA LEU A 576 1.93 24.84 1.70
C LEU A 576 3.00 25.93 1.87
N THR A 577 3.75 25.90 2.98
CA THR A 577 4.73 26.95 3.31
C THR A 577 6.17 26.44 3.36
N GLY A 578 6.39 25.12 3.29
CA GLY A 578 7.69 24.46 3.46
C GLY A 578 8.21 24.43 4.90
N THR A 579 7.59 25.16 5.83
CA THR A 579 8.07 25.32 7.22
C THR A 579 6.91 25.25 8.22
N ILE A 580 7.23 25.20 9.51
CA ILE A 580 6.25 25.32 10.59
C ILE A 580 6.45 26.68 11.25
N SER A 581 5.42 27.51 11.27
CA SER A 581 5.51 28.85 11.86
C SER A 581 5.77 28.80 13.37
N ALA A 582 6.34 29.88 13.90
CA ALA A 582 6.56 30.03 15.34
C ALA A 582 5.27 29.85 16.17
N ALA A 583 4.12 30.27 15.61
CA ALA A 583 2.82 30.12 16.26
C ALA A 583 2.37 28.65 16.35
N SER A 584 2.85 27.78 15.47
CA SER A 584 2.52 26.36 15.44
C SER A 584 3.53 25.48 16.18
N LYS A 585 4.68 26.02 16.61
CA LYS A 585 5.75 25.24 17.25
C LYS A 585 5.32 24.53 18.54
N TYR A 586 4.56 25.22 19.40
CA TYR A 586 4.01 24.59 20.60
C TYR A 586 3.13 23.37 20.28
N GLN A 587 2.31 23.48 19.23
CA GLN A 587 1.42 22.42 18.80
C GLN A 587 2.21 21.26 18.19
N GLU A 588 3.25 21.54 17.40
CA GLU A 588 4.19 20.55 16.87
C GLU A 588 4.85 19.75 18.00
N GLU A 589 5.46 20.42 18.97
CA GLU A 589 6.09 19.78 20.12
C GLU A 589 5.11 18.92 20.92
N ARG A 590 3.88 19.40 21.12
CA ARG A 590 2.82 18.62 21.78
C ARG A 590 2.46 17.36 20.99
N MET A 591 2.35 17.45 19.66
CA MET A 591 2.02 16.28 18.83
C MET A 591 3.15 15.26 18.82
N ILE A 592 4.40 15.70 18.72
CA ILE A 592 5.60 14.83 18.77
C ILE A 592 5.66 14.06 20.10
N ASN A 593 5.44 14.74 21.23
CA ASN A 593 5.65 14.16 22.56
C ASN A 593 4.42 13.45 23.16
N SER A 594 3.27 13.49 22.49
CA SER A 594 2.05 12.83 22.97
C SER A 594 1.97 11.37 22.53
N SER A 595 1.30 10.54 23.34
CA SER A 595 1.15 9.11 23.09
C SER A 595 -0.31 8.67 23.24
N THR A 596 -0.76 7.79 22.34
CA THR A 596 -2.03 7.05 22.48
C THR A 596 -1.81 5.54 22.69
N LEU A 597 -0.56 5.09 22.75
CA LEU A 597 -0.21 3.68 22.95
C LEU A 597 -0.41 3.19 24.39
N GLY A 598 -0.35 4.10 25.39
CA GLY A 598 -0.50 3.74 26.80
C GLY A 598 -1.89 3.24 27.20
N ASP A 599 -2.92 3.52 26.38
CA ASP A 599 -4.29 3.02 26.56
C ASP A 599 -4.58 1.76 25.71
N ALA A 600 -3.61 1.28 24.92
CA ALA A 600 -3.79 0.26 23.88
C ALA A 600 -3.11 -1.09 24.19
N ILE A 601 -2.38 -1.19 25.30
CA ILE A 601 -1.69 -2.40 25.76
C ILE A 601 -2.40 -2.99 26.98
#